data_AF-A0A7U7CUN5-F1
#
_entry.id   AF-A0A7U7CUN5-F1
#
_cell.length_a   1.000
_cell.length_b   1.000
_cell.length_c   1.000
_cell.angle_alpha   90.00
_cell.angle_beta   90.00
_cell.angle_gamma   90.00
#
_symmetry.space_group_name_H-M   'P 1'
#
loop_
_entity.id
_entity.type
_entity.pdbx_description
1 polymer ?
#
loop_
_entity_poly.entity_id
_entity_poly.type
_entity_poly.pdbx_seq_one_letter_code
_entity_poly.pdbx_strand_id
1 'polypeptide(L)'
;MELTAFHELTQEISLECFFMTESQQEEKVIQLIDLHHFIECFEPKMKILSYLHHPINMVEHNGDKKGILFCDLKHSAVPDSNASEEFRRRYGLSELWFVFVEETFVPDTSAYADAIIENSLDIFYDKIFSFNFFQSIIHPLK
;
A
#
# COMPACT_ATOMS: atom_id res chain seq x y z
N MET A 1 -7.16 14.35 -4.76
CA MET A 1 -8.00 14.27 -3.55
C MET A 1 -8.51 15.65 -3.14
N GLU A 2 -9.82 15.80 -2.91
CA GLU A 2 -10.42 17.02 -2.35
C GLU A 2 -10.19 17.10 -0.83
N LEU A 3 -9.99 18.31 -0.29
CA LEU A 3 -9.70 18.58 1.13
C LEU A 3 -10.76 18.00 2.09
N THR A 4 -12.02 17.92 1.64
CA THR A 4 -13.15 17.39 2.40
C THR A 4 -13.03 15.88 2.63
N ALA A 5 -12.64 15.13 1.58
CA ALA A 5 -12.43 13.69 1.67
C ALA A 5 -11.27 13.36 2.62
N PHE A 6 -10.21 14.17 2.58
CA PHE A 6 -9.09 14.04 3.51
C PHE A 6 -9.52 14.23 4.97
N HIS A 7 -10.40 15.20 5.24
CA HIS A 7 -10.88 15.50 6.59
C HIS A 7 -11.81 14.41 7.15
N GLU A 8 -12.69 13.85 6.30
CA GLU A 8 -13.54 12.72 6.68
C GLU A 8 -12.70 11.47 6.97
N LEU A 9 -11.70 11.18 6.14
CA LEU A 9 -10.74 10.09 6.33
C LEU A 9 -9.94 10.22 7.62
N THR A 10 -9.45 11.42 7.95
CA THR A 10 -8.71 11.64 9.21
C THR A 10 -9.62 11.49 10.43
N GLN A 11 -10.87 11.95 10.37
CA GLN A 11 -11.82 11.79 11.47
C GLN A 11 -12.21 10.32 11.70
N GLU A 12 -12.44 9.57 10.64
CA GLU A 12 -12.74 8.13 10.71
C GLU A 12 -11.57 7.36 11.33
N ILE A 13 -10.34 7.63 10.90
CA ILE A 13 -9.13 7.03 11.49
C ILE A 13 -8.99 7.42 12.97
N SER A 14 -9.14 8.68 13.35
CA SER A 14 -9.00 9.08 14.75
C SER A 14 -10.03 8.42 15.68
N LEU A 15 -11.22 8.11 15.16
CA LEU A 15 -12.27 7.42 15.91
C LEU A 15 -12.04 5.90 15.97
N GLU A 16 -11.66 5.27 14.86
CA GLU A 16 -11.47 3.82 14.78
C GLU A 16 -10.10 3.36 15.30
N CYS A 17 -9.07 4.21 15.30
CA CYS A 17 -7.72 3.92 15.78
C CYS A 17 -7.40 4.56 17.15
N PHE A 18 -8.39 4.77 18.03
CA PHE A 18 -8.17 5.36 19.36
C PHE A 18 -7.12 4.61 20.21
N PHE A 19 -6.90 3.33 19.90
CA PHE A 19 -5.96 2.44 20.58
C PHE A 19 -4.49 2.62 20.13
N MET A 20 -4.23 3.43 19.10
CA MET A 20 -2.90 3.69 18.54
C MET A 20 -2.28 4.96 19.16
N THR A 21 -0.95 5.05 19.16
CA THR A 21 -0.24 6.30 19.48
C THR A 21 -0.39 7.32 18.36
N GLU A 22 -0.14 8.60 18.64
CA GLU A 22 -0.20 9.68 17.63
C GLU A 22 0.64 9.35 16.39
N SER A 23 1.88 8.88 16.57
CA SER A 23 2.75 8.50 15.45
C SER A 23 2.21 7.34 14.63
N GLN A 24 1.59 6.34 15.27
CA GLN A 24 0.97 5.22 14.56
C GLN A 24 -0.28 5.66 13.78
N GLN A 25 -1.05 6.62 14.33
CA GLN A 25 -2.18 7.21 13.64
C GLN A 25 -1.71 8.01 12.43
N GLU A 26 -0.64 8.77 12.54
CA GLU A 26 -0.03 9.51 11.42
C GLU A 26 0.42 8.55 10.30
N GLU A 27 1.14 7.47 10.63
CA GLU A 27 1.54 6.45 9.64
C GLU A 27 0.31 5.81 8.96
N LYS A 28 -0.77 5.56 9.72
CA LYS A 28 -2.01 5.02 9.18
C LYS A 28 -2.76 5.99 8.28
N VAL A 29 -2.77 7.27 8.62
CA VAL A 29 -3.32 8.32 7.77
C VAL A 29 -2.56 8.36 6.44
N ILE A 30 -1.23 8.37 6.48
CA ILE A 30 -0.39 8.38 5.26
C ILE A 30 -0.70 7.15 4.40
N GLN A 31 -0.68 5.95 4.98
CA GLN A 31 -1.00 4.72 4.27
C GLN A 31 -2.38 4.75 3.60
N LEU A 32 -3.37 5.36 4.26
CA LEU A 32 -4.72 5.43 3.72
C LEU A 32 -4.83 6.44 2.57
N ILE A 33 -4.15 7.58 2.69
CA ILE A 33 -4.03 8.54 1.59
C ILE A 33 -3.37 7.86 0.38
N ASP A 34 -2.27 7.12 0.59
CA ASP A 34 -1.58 6.39 -0.47
C ASP A 34 -2.49 5.35 -1.12
N LEU A 35 -3.26 4.60 -0.32
CA LEU A 35 -4.21 3.62 -0.83
C LEU A 35 -5.31 4.25 -1.69
N HIS A 36 -5.93 5.31 -1.19
CA HIS A 36 -6.97 6.01 -1.93
C HIS A 36 -6.43 6.58 -3.24
N HIS A 37 -5.29 7.26 -3.18
CA HIS A 37 -4.69 7.87 -4.35
C HIS A 37 -4.24 6.82 -5.37
N PHE A 38 -3.63 5.73 -4.91
CA PHE A 38 -3.27 4.60 -5.76
C PHE A 38 -4.49 4.01 -6.47
N ILE A 39 -5.60 3.79 -5.76
CA ILE A 39 -6.84 3.28 -6.36
C ILE A 39 -7.43 4.27 -7.37
N GLU A 40 -7.46 5.56 -7.03
CA GLU A 40 -7.95 6.60 -7.94
C GLU A 40 -7.15 6.63 -9.26
N CYS A 41 -5.84 6.41 -9.20
CA CYS A 41 -4.95 6.39 -10.36
C CYS A 41 -4.97 5.05 -11.12
N PHE A 42 -5.03 3.93 -10.40
CA PHE A 42 -4.94 2.59 -10.98
C PHE A 42 -6.27 2.15 -11.60
N GLU A 43 -7.29 2.04 -10.76
CA GLU A 43 -8.64 1.66 -11.20
C GLU A 43 -9.68 2.10 -10.14
N PRO A 44 -10.42 3.19 -10.38
CA PRO A 44 -11.34 3.76 -9.38
C PRO A 44 -12.56 2.88 -9.06
N LYS A 45 -12.71 1.74 -9.75
CA LYS A 45 -13.75 0.74 -9.46
C LYS A 45 -13.34 -0.24 -8.35
N MET A 46 -12.07 -0.25 -7.94
CA MET A 46 -11.62 -1.07 -6.82
C MET A 46 -12.29 -0.62 -5.54
N LYS A 47 -12.68 -1.57 -4.70
CA LYS A 47 -13.28 -1.28 -3.39
C LYS A 47 -12.28 -1.61 -2.30
N ILE A 48 -12.13 -0.70 -1.35
CA ILE A 48 -11.35 -0.96 -0.15
C ILE A 48 -12.20 -1.83 0.80
N LEU A 49 -11.68 -2.99 1.19
CA LEU A 49 -12.34 -3.91 2.11
C LEU A 49 -11.83 -3.75 3.55
N SER A 50 -10.54 -3.51 3.74
CA SER A 50 -9.95 -3.31 5.07
C SER A 50 -8.56 -2.68 5.00
N TYR A 51 -8.29 -1.71 5.87
CA TYR A 51 -7.04 -0.94 5.92
C TYR A 51 -6.56 -0.66 7.36
N LEU A 52 -7.47 -0.71 8.33
CA LEU A 52 -7.19 -0.26 9.70
C LEU A 52 -6.38 -1.27 10.52
N HIS A 53 -6.73 -2.56 10.44
CA HIS A 53 -6.26 -3.56 11.39
C HIS A 53 -4.93 -4.23 11.03
N HIS A 54 -4.45 -4.03 9.81
CA HIS A 54 -3.31 -4.78 9.25
C HIS A 54 -2.40 -3.87 8.44
N PRO A 55 -1.10 -4.22 8.30
CA PRO A 55 -0.19 -3.49 7.42
C PRO A 55 -0.56 -3.69 5.93
N ILE A 56 -1.17 -4.83 5.60
CA ILE A 56 -1.66 -5.14 4.26
C ILE A 56 -3.09 -4.64 4.12
N ASN A 57 -3.32 -3.78 3.13
CA ASN A 57 -4.64 -3.27 2.77
C ASN A 57 -5.35 -4.30 1.90
N MET A 58 -6.57 -4.66 2.24
CA MET A 58 -7.39 -5.57 1.45
C MET A 58 -8.30 -4.77 0.53
N VAL A 59 -8.29 -5.11 -0.74
CA VAL A 59 -9.12 -4.51 -1.78
C VAL A 59 -9.84 -5.57 -2.58
N GLU A 60 -11.00 -5.24 -3.13
CA GLU A 60 -11.73 -6.06 -4.10
C GLU A 60 -11.56 -5.46 -5.49
N HIS A 61 -11.11 -6.28 -6.44
CA HIS A 61 -10.94 -5.88 -7.83
C HIS A 61 -11.44 -7.00 -8.74
N ASN A 62 -12.50 -6.71 -9.51
CA ASN A 62 -13.21 -7.67 -10.37
C ASN A 62 -13.76 -8.91 -9.65
N GLY A 63 -14.11 -8.79 -8.37
CA GLY A 63 -14.66 -9.87 -7.54
C GLY A 63 -13.62 -10.70 -6.80
N ASP A 64 -12.32 -10.48 -7.06
CA ASP A 64 -11.23 -11.11 -6.34
C ASP A 64 -10.69 -10.19 -5.24
N LYS A 65 -10.37 -10.80 -4.09
CA LYS A 65 -9.72 -10.09 -2.98
C LYS A 65 -8.22 -10.05 -3.20
N LYS A 66 -7.64 -8.87 -3.09
CA LYS A 66 -6.21 -8.62 -3.26
C LYS A 66 -5.65 -7.92 -2.04
N GLY A 67 -4.41 -8.23 -1.70
CA GLY A 67 -3.65 -7.49 -0.69
C GLY A 67 -2.78 -6.45 -1.38
N ILE A 68 -2.78 -5.22 -0.90
CA ILE A 68 -1.86 -4.17 -1.33
C ILE A 68 -1.04 -3.73 -0.12
N LEU A 69 0.27 -3.76 -0.29
CA LEU A 69 1.22 -3.31 0.70
C LEU A 69 2.01 -2.13 0.15
N PHE A 70 1.99 -1.03 0.88
CA PHE A 70 2.75 0.18 0.56
C PHE A 70 4.04 0.19 1.36
N CYS A 71 5.14 0.50 0.70
CA CYS A 71 6.45 0.64 1.33
C CYS A 71 7.16 1.86 0.77
N ASP A 72 7.61 2.74 1.65
CA ASP A 72 8.53 3.83 1.30
C ASP A 72 9.97 3.35 1.52
N LEU A 73 10.78 3.33 0.45
CA LEU A 73 12.17 2.85 0.51
C LEU A 73 13.07 3.70 1.41
N LYS A 74 12.71 4.95 1.69
CA LYS A 74 13.55 5.90 2.45
C LYS A 74 13.27 5.85 3.94
N HIS A 75 12.04 5.50 4.34
CA HIS A 75 11.56 5.64 5.71
C HIS A 75 11.03 4.33 6.31
N SER A 76 10.77 3.30 5.51
CA SER A 76 10.19 2.04 6.00
C SER A 76 11.11 0.85 5.76
N ALA A 77 11.19 -0.02 6.78
CA ALA A 77 11.80 -1.33 6.62
C ALA A 77 10.94 -2.17 5.66
N VAL A 78 11.59 -2.91 4.76
CA VAL A 78 10.88 -3.83 3.88
C VAL A 78 10.18 -4.88 4.74
N PRO A 79 8.87 -5.08 4.56
CA PRO A 79 8.07 -5.94 5.42
C PRO A 79 8.44 -7.42 5.25
N ASP A 80 8.20 -8.20 6.31
CA ASP A 80 8.49 -9.63 6.32
C ASP A 80 7.62 -10.36 5.29
N SER A 81 8.27 -10.92 4.28
CA SER A 81 7.60 -11.62 3.18
C SER A 81 6.84 -12.86 3.66
N ASN A 82 7.30 -13.52 4.72
CA ASN A 82 6.65 -14.70 5.28
C ASN A 82 5.35 -14.34 6.02
N ALA A 83 5.34 -13.23 6.76
CA ALA A 83 4.13 -12.67 7.37
C ALA A 83 3.08 -12.29 6.31
N SER A 84 3.54 -11.83 5.14
CA SER A 84 2.67 -11.43 4.03
C SER A 84 1.98 -12.63 3.37
N GLU A 85 2.71 -13.71 3.16
CA GLU A 85 2.14 -14.97 2.65
C GLU A 85 1.20 -15.64 3.67
N GLU A 86 1.53 -15.61 4.96
CA GLU A 86 0.61 -16.08 6.02
C GLU A 86 -0.70 -15.27 5.98
N PHE A 87 -0.61 -13.95 5.85
CA PHE A 87 -1.77 -13.08 5.72
C PHE A 87 -2.62 -13.44 4.49
N ARG A 88 -2.00 -13.60 3.32
CA ARG A 88 -2.68 -14.04 2.10
C ARG A 88 -3.50 -15.31 2.32
N ARG A 89 -2.90 -16.33 2.94
CA ARG A 89 -3.56 -17.61 3.22
C ARG A 89 -4.69 -17.45 4.23
N ARG A 90 -4.48 -16.66 5.28
CA ARG A 90 -5.46 -16.43 6.35
C ARG A 90 -6.72 -15.71 5.86
N TYR A 91 -6.57 -14.76 4.95
CA TYR A 91 -7.68 -13.94 4.45
C TYR A 91 -8.18 -14.37 3.05
N GLY A 92 -7.59 -15.40 2.46
CA GLY A 92 -7.98 -15.94 1.15
C GLY A 92 -7.76 -14.95 0.01
N LEU A 93 -6.64 -14.23 0.04
CA LEU A 93 -6.30 -13.26 -0.99
C LEU A 93 -5.81 -13.99 -2.24
N SER A 94 -6.37 -13.62 -3.39
CA SER A 94 -6.02 -14.22 -4.68
C SER A 94 -4.64 -13.74 -5.14
N GLU A 95 -4.35 -12.44 -4.92
CA GLU A 95 -3.08 -11.81 -5.28
C GLU A 95 -2.55 -10.95 -4.13
N LEU A 96 -1.23 -10.85 -4.03
CA LEU A 96 -0.51 -9.86 -3.23
C LEU A 96 0.22 -8.87 -4.12
N TRP A 97 0.00 -7.59 -3.89
CA TRP A 97 0.61 -6.50 -4.63
C TRP A 97 1.51 -5.69 -3.71
N PHE A 98 2.71 -5.40 -4.19
CA PHE A 98 3.66 -4.54 -3.51
C PHE A 98 3.77 -3.21 -4.26
N VAL A 99 3.68 -2.10 -3.53
CA VAL A 99 3.74 -0.76 -4.11
C VAL A 99 4.81 0.05 -3.40
N PHE A 100 5.84 0.42 -4.15
CA PHE A 100 6.82 1.40 -3.71
C PHE A 100 6.20 2.79 -3.82
N VAL A 101 6.04 3.49 -2.69
CA VAL A 101 5.51 4.86 -2.67
C VAL A 101 6.67 5.83 -2.73
N GLU A 102 6.54 6.85 -3.58
CA GLU A 102 7.57 7.86 -3.74
C GLU A 102 7.01 9.27 -3.85
N GLU A 103 7.65 10.17 -3.12
CA GLU A 103 7.34 11.60 -3.14
C GLU A 103 8.14 12.38 -4.20
N THR A 104 9.31 11.88 -4.59
CA THR A 104 10.18 12.54 -5.55
C THR A 104 10.52 11.63 -6.71
N PHE A 105 10.77 12.20 -7.89
CA PHE A 105 11.22 11.43 -9.04
C PHE A 105 12.59 10.81 -8.71
N VAL A 106 12.63 9.49 -8.56
CA VAL A 106 13.87 8.74 -8.39
C VAL A 106 14.32 8.27 -9.78
N PRO A 107 15.40 8.85 -10.34
CA PRO A 107 15.92 8.40 -11.63
C PRO A 107 16.57 7.01 -11.55
N ASP A 108 16.85 6.53 -10.34
CA ASP A 108 17.58 5.30 -10.08
C ASP A 108 16.63 4.11 -9.90
N THR A 109 16.27 3.50 -11.02
CA THR A 109 15.43 2.28 -11.04
C THR A 109 16.17 1.04 -10.53
N SER A 110 17.51 1.10 -10.40
CA SER A 110 18.33 0.04 -9.82
C SER A 110 17.95 -0.23 -8.36
N ALA A 111 17.66 0.81 -7.57
CA ALA A 111 17.29 0.67 -6.18
C ALA A 111 16.07 -0.25 -5.96
N TYR A 112 15.05 -0.22 -6.83
CA TYR A 112 13.93 -1.15 -6.70
C TYR A 112 14.34 -2.57 -7.06
N ALA A 113 15.16 -2.74 -8.10
CA ALA A 113 15.61 -4.07 -8.51
C ALA A 113 16.43 -4.73 -7.40
N ASP A 114 17.35 -3.99 -6.78
CA ASP A 114 18.11 -4.45 -5.62
C ASP A 114 17.16 -4.80 -4.46
N ALA A 115 16.23 -3.92 -4.09
CA ALA A 115 15.27 -4.19 -3.01
C ALA A 115 14.38 -5.42 -3.28
N ILE A 116 13.92 -5.59 -4.52
CA ILE A 116 13.11 -6.75 -4.94
C ILE A 116 13.90 -8.04 -4.81
N ILE A 117 15.17 -8.04 -5.22
CA ILE A 117 16.04 -9.23 -5.17
C ILE A 117 16.44 -9.53 -3.72
N GLU A 118 16.93 -8.54 -2.98
CA GLU A 118 17.40 -8.71 -1.60
C GLU A 118 16.30 -9.22 -0.67
N ASN A 119 15.06 -8.75 -0.86
CA ASN A 119 13.91 -9.14 -0.03
C ASN A 119 13.05 -10.24 -0.67
N SER A 120 13.47 -10.76 -1.83
CA SER A 120 12.75 -11.78 -2.59
C SER A 120 11.30 -11.41 -2.91
N LEU A 121 11.00 -10.12 -3.10
CA LEU A 121 9.62 -9.64 -3.31
C LEU A 121 9.00 -10.27 -4.56
N ASP A 122 9.79 -10.55 -5.58
CA ASP A 122 9.34 -11.24 -6.79
C ASP A 122 8.79 -12.65 -6.51
N ILE A 123 9.17 -13.29 -5.40
CA ILE A 123 8.67 -14.63 -5.06
C ILE A 123 7.32 -14.56 -4.36
N PHE A 124 7.13 -13.57 -3.49
CA PHE A 124 5.96 -13.49 -2.59
C PHE A 124 4.83 -12.62 -3.12
N TYR A 125 5.14 -11.65 -3.98
CA TYR A 125 4.16 -10.71 -4.54
C TYR A 125 3.91 -11.02 -6.00
N ASP A 126 2.63 -11.15 -6.35
CA ASP A 126 2.18 -11.42 -7.72
C ASP A 126 2.43 -10.21 -8.62
N LYS A 127 2.31 -8.99 -8.09
CA LYS A 127 2.58 -7.73 -8.81
C LYS A 127 3.39 -6.77 -7.97
N ILE A 128 4.26 -6.02 -8.63
CA ILE A 128 5.10 -5.00 -8.00
C ILE A 128 4.98 -3.72 -8.81
N PHE A 129 4.72 -2.61 -8.13
CA PHE A 129 4.56 -1.30 -8.73
C PHE A 129 5.46 -0.27 -8.04
N SER A 130 5.88 0.74 -8.78
CA SER A 130 6.23 2.04 -8.20
C SER A 130 5.08 3.01 -8.41
N PHE A 131 4.80 3.80 -7.39
CA PHE A 131 3.75 4.80 -7.38
C PHE A 131 4.35 6.14 -6.97
N ASN A 132 4.37 7.08 -7.92
CA ASN A 132 4.73 8.45 -7.64
C ASN A 132 3.49 9.22 -7.17
N PHE A 133 3.48 9.57 -5.88
CA PHE A 133 2.35 10.23 -5.24
C PHE A 133 2.05 11.57 -5.93
N PHE A 134 3.03 12.46 -6.05
CA PHE A 134 2.81 13.81 -6.60
C PHE A 134 2.45 13.82 -8.08
N GLN A 135 3.07 12.94 -8.88
CA GLN A 135 2.79 12.86 -10.31
C GLN A 135 1.56 12.01 -10.63
N SER A 136 1.03 11.26 -9.65
CA SER A 136 -0.09 10.34 -9.87
C SER A 136 0.21 9.29 -10.95
N ILE A 137 1.46 8.84 -11.03
CA ILE A 137 1.93 7.89 -12.04
C ILE A 137 2.25 6.56 -11.36
N ILE A 138 1.70 5.48 -11.92
CA ILE A 138 1.98 4.11 -11.49
C ILE A 138 2.77 3.41 -12.60
N HIS A 139 3.90 2.82 -12.24
CA HIS A 139 4.71 2.00 -13.13
C HIS A 139 4.76 0.55 -12.64
N PRO A 140 4.40 -0.43 -13.46
CA PRO A 140 4.62 -1.84 -13.13
C PRO A 140 6.13 -2.14 -13.22
N LEU A 141 6.66 -2.75 -12.17
CA LEU A 141 8.04 -3.26 -12.10
C LEU A 141 8.09 -4.77 -12.36
N LYS A 142 6.96 -5.46 -12.16
CA LYS A 142 6.73 -6.88 -12.40
C LYS A 142 5.35 -7.09 -13.04
#